data_AF-A0A1B2R5F8-F1
#
_entry.id   AF-A0A1B2R5F8-F1
#
_cell.length_a   1.000
_cell.length_b   1.000
_cell.length_c   1.000
_cell.angle_alpha   90.00
_cell.angle_beta   90.00
_cell.angle_gamma   90.00
#
_symmetry.space_group_name_H-M   'P 1'
#
loop_
_entity.id
_entity.type
_entity.pdbx_description
1 polymer ?
#
loop_
_entity_poly.entity_id
_entity_poly.type
_entity_poly.pdbx_seq_one_letter_code
_entity_poly.pdbx_strand_id
1 'polypeptide(L)'
;MRWVREEFDAFLVLDYEPWQTLLQRKDPGAYTQAEQEAHRLLEAGFEQELREELARNQLDPQDSDARAQLGRTVMRRIRYRALAPLTHSRLEAAALQSEAAGMENVPV
;
A
#
# COMPACT_ATOMS: atom_id res chain seq x y z
N MET A 1 19.08 -2.27 9.60
CA MET A 1 17.72 -2.11 10.13
C MET A 1 16.75 -1.64 9.03
N ARG A 2 16.78 -2.28 7.84
CA ARG A 2 15.99 -1.88 6.65
C ARG A 2 14.57 -2.47 6.68
N TRP A 3 14.45 -3.71 7.14
CA TRP A 3 13.20 -4.48 7.30
C TRP A 3 12.12 -3.73 8.07
N VAL A 4 12.47 -3.07 9.19
CA VAL A 4 11.52 -2.32 10.03
C VAL A 4 10.83 -1.19 9.25
N ARG A 5 11.54 -0.52 8.32
CA ARG A 5 10.98 0.61 7.58
C ARG A 5 9.99 0.16 6.52
N GLU A 6 10.33 -0.89 5.78
CA GLU A 6 9.47 -1.44 4.72
C GLU A 6 8.20 -2.08 5.30
N GLU A 7 8.33 -2.78 6.44
CA GLU A 7 7.20 -3.33 7.19
C GLU A 7 6.29 -2.24 7.76
N PHE A 8 6.87 -1.17 8.33
CA PHE A 8 6.11 -0.04 8.84
C PHE A 8 5.36 0.69 7.73
N ASP A 9 5.99 0.88 6.56
CA ASP A 9 5.35 1.54 5.43
C ASP A 9 4.14 0.73 4.92
N ALA A 10 4.30 -0.58 4.73
CA ALA A 10 3.20 -1.45 4.35
C ALA A 10 2.08 -1.47 5.41
N PHE A 11 2.44 -1.47 6.70
CA PHE A 11 1.49 -1.37 7.81
C PHE A 11 0.70 -0.06 7.76
N LEU A 12 1.38 1.09 7.58
CA LEU A 12 0.74 2.39 7.50
C LEU A 12 -0.25 2.47 6.32
N VAL A 13 0.15 1.94 5.16
CA VAL A 13 -0.67 1.94 3.95
C VAL A 13 -1.90 1.03 4.09
N LEU A 14 -1.72 -0.20 4.59
CA LEU A 14 -2.72 -1.25 4.47
C LEU A 14 -3.49 -1.58 5.74
N ASP A 15 -2.89 -1.40 6.91
CA ASP A 15 -3.42 -1.94 8.17
C ASP A 15 -3.72 -0.87 9.21
N TYR A 16 -3.13 0.33 9.08
CA TYR A 16 -3.34 1.41 10.03
C TYR A 16 -4.60 2.21 9.70
N GLU A 17 -5.74 1.73 10.19
CA GLU A 17 -7.07 2.33 9.99
C GLU A 17 -7.14 3.84 10.26
N PRO A 18 -6.49 4.41 11.29
CA PRO A 18 -6.53 5.86 11.52
C PRO A 18 -5.97 6.67 10.36
N TRP A 19 -4.94 6.16 9.68
CA TRP A 19 -4.37 6.82 8.51
C TRP A 19 -5.33 6.76 7.31
N GLN A 20 -5.93 5.60 7.04
CA GLN A 20 -6.93 5.45 5.98
C GLN A 20 -8.13 6.38 6.21
N THR A 21 -8.61 6.45 7.45
CA THR A 21 -9.68 7.37 7.85
C THR A 21 -9.29 8.83 7.61
N LEU A 22 -8.05 9.21 7.92
CA LEU A 22 -7.55 10.56 7.66
C LEU A 22 -7.52 10.86 6.16
N LEU A 23 -7.02 9.93 5.33
CA LEU A 23 -6.99 10.08 3.87
C LEU A 23 -8.39 10.27 3.29
N GLN A 24 -9.35 9.44 3.69
CA GLN A 24 -10.75 9.56 3.27
C GLN A 24 -11.35 10.93 3.61
N ARG A 25 -10.98 11.51 4.76
CA ARG A 25 -11.47 12.84 5.17
C ARG A 25 -10.78 13.99 4.47
N LYS A 26 -9.48 13.86 4.19
CA LYS A 26 -8.67 14.94 3.58
C LYS A 26 -8.84 14.99 2.07
N ASP A 27 -8.97 13.84 1.42
CA ASP A 27 -9.15 13.73 -0.02
C ASP A 27 -9.94 12.46 -0.37
N PRO A 28 -11.28 12.51 -0.24
CA PRO A 28 -12.14 11.35 -0.51
C PRO A 28 -12.06 10.91 -1.98
N GLY A 29 -11.80 11.83 -2.90
CA GLY A 29 -11.70 11.55 -4.33
C GLY A 29 -10.47 10.71 -4.65
N ALA A 30 -9.29 11.15 -4.21
CA ALA A 30 -8.06 10.41 -4.43
C ALA A 30 -8.06 9.05 -3.70
N TYR A 31 -8.63 8.98 -2.50
CA TYR A 31 -8.77 7.69 -1.80
C TYR A 31 -9.66 6.71 -2.57
N THR A 32 -10.82 7.17 -3.06
CA THR A 32 -11.73 6.33 -3.86
C THR A 32 -11.07 5.84 -5.14
N GLN A 33 -10.31 6.71 -5.82
CA GLN A 33 -9.57 6.32 -7.03
C GLN A 33 -8.50 5.26 -6.73
N ALA A 34 -7.77 5.39 -5.62
CA ALA A 34 -6.76 4.41 -5.21
C ALA A 34 -7.39 3.03 -4.88
N GLU A 35 -8.55 3.00 -4.23
CA GLU A 35 -9.29 1.74 -3.98
C GLU A 35 -9.82 1.13 -5.29
N GLN A 36 -10.35 1.94 -6.21
CA GLN A 36 -10.78 1.47 -7.54
C GLN A 36 -9.60 0.90 -8.34
N GLU A 37 -8.44 1.53 -8.27
CA GLU A 37 -7.23 1.02 -8.89
C GLU A 37 -6.78 -0.31 -8.27
N ALA A 38 -6.88 -0.44 -6.95
CA ALA A 38 -6.59 -1.71 -6.26
C ALA A 38 -7.49 -2.83 -6.78
N HIS A 39 -8.80 -2.56 -6.92
CA HIS A 39 -9.76 -3.52 -7.50
C HIS A 39 -9.41 -3.86 -8.95
N ARG A 40 -9.15 -2.86 -9.79
CA ARG A 40 -8.77 -3.07 -11.20
C ARG A 40 -7.51 -3.92 -11.34
N LEU A 41 -6.49 -3.68 -10.53
CA LEU A 41 -5.25 -4.46 -10.55
C LEU A 41 -5.46 -5.89 -10.04
N LEU A 42 -6.33 -6.09 -9.03
CA LEU A 42 -6.69 -7.43 -8.57
C LEU A 42 -7.39 -8.22 -9.68
N GLU A 43 -8.40 -7.63 -10.31
CA GLU A 43 -9.13 -8.26 -11.41
C GLU A 43 -8.22 -8.58 -12.61
N ALA A 44 -7.30 -7.67 -12.95
CA ALA A 44 -6.43 -7.83 -14.12
C ALA A 44 -5.25 -8.79 -13.88
N GLY A 45 -4.73 -8.88 -12.66
CA GLY A 45 -3.41 -9.49 -12.41
C GLY A 45 -3.36 -10.61 -11.38
N PHE A 46 -4.37 -10.76 -10.50
CA PHE A 46 -4.28 -11.64 -9.34
C PHE A 46 -3.96 -13.11 -9.70
N GLU A 47 -4.70 -13.72 -10.61
CA GLU A 47 -4.49 -15.14 -10.98
C GLU A 47 -3.17 -15.37 -11.71
N GLN A 48 -2.67 -14.37 -12.45
CA GLN A 48 -1.35 -14.48 -13.05
C GLN A 48 -0.27 -14.45 -11.97
N GLU A 49 -0.29 -13.45 -11.08
CA GLU A 49 0.71 -13.31 -10.03
C GLU A 49 0.68 -14.48 -9.04
N LEU A 50 -0.50 -15.00 -8.71
CA LEU A 50 -0.64 -16.19 -7.87
C LEU A 50 0.00 -17.42 -8.51
N ARG A 51 -0.23 -17.65 -9.81
CA ARG A 51 0.42 -18.76 -10.55
C ARG A 51 1.94 -18.60 -10.59
N GLU A 52 2.44 -17.38 -10.79
CA GLU A 52 3.87 -17.10 -10.77
C GLU A 52 4.48 -17.37 -9.39
N GLU A 53 3.81 -16.97 -8.31
CA GLU A 53 4.29 -17.24 -6.95
C GLU A 53 4.26 -18.74 -6.61
N LEU A 54 3.20 -19.47 -6.99
CA LEU A 54 3.14 -20.93 -6.82
C LEU A 54 4.27 -21.62 -7.58
N ALA A 55 4.52 -21.21 -8.83
CA ALA A 55 5.60 -21.74 -9.64
C ALA A 55 7.00 -21.44 -9.05
N ARG A 56 7.23 -20.21 -8.56
CA ARG A 56 8.49 -19.83 -7.89
C ARG A 56 8.78 -20.67 -6.65
N ASN A 57 7.73 -21.04 -5.90
CA ASN A 57 7.85 -21.87 -4.71
C ASN A 57 7.77 -23.37 -5.01
N GLN A 58 7.67 -23.77 -6.29
CA GLN A 58 7.55 -25.17 -6.73
C GLN A 58 6.36 -25.90 -6.07
N LEU A 59 5.27 -25.15 -5.84
CA LEU A 59 4.05 -25.67 -5.23
C LEU A 59 3.06 -26.13 -6.30
N ASP A 60 2.24 -27.12 -5.97
CA ASP A 60 1.17 -27.59 -6.85
C ASP A 60 0.14 -26.46 -7.06
N PRO A 61 -0.17 -26.07 -8.31
CA PRO A 61 -1.20 -25.08 -8.60
C PRO A 61 -2.60 -25.43 -8.10
N GLN A 62 -2.86 -26.70 -7.79
CA GLN A 62 -4.13 -27.22 -7.27
C GLN A 62 -4.14 -27.37 -5.74
N ASP A 63 -3.02 -27.15 -5.05
CA ASP A 63 -2.97 -27.16 -3.59
C ASP A 63 -3.75 -25.96 -3.04
N SER A 64 -4.90 -26.24 -2.43
CA SER A 64 -5.80 -25.22 -1.89
C SER A 64 -5.17 -24.41 -0.75
N ASP A 65 -4.33 -25.03 0.08
CA ASP A 65 -3.70 -24.38 1.23
C ASP A 65 -2.59 -23.45 0.76
N ALA A 66 -1.76 -23.91 -0.17
CA ALA A 66 -0.75 -23.09 -0.83
C ALA A 66 -1.37 -21.88 -1.53
N ARG A 67 -2.45 -22.09 -2.30
CA ARG A 67 -3.21 -21.01 -2.95
C ARG A 67 -3.76 -20.01 -1.95
N ALA A 68 -4.36 -20.47 -0.84
CA ALA A 68 -4.92 -19.60 0.18
C ALA A 68 -3.85 -18.75 0.86
N GLN A 69 -2.71 -19.35 1.20
CA GLN A 69 -1.62 -18.64 1.87
C GLN A 69 -0.94 -17.62 0.95
N LEU A 70 -0.55 -18.03 -0.26
CA LEU A 70 0.11 -17.13 -1.21
C LEU A 70 -0.86 -16.10 -1.78
N GLY A 71 -2.14 -16.45 -1.96
CA GLY A 71 -3.19 -15.54 -2.40
C GLY A 71 -3.32 -14.32 -1.49
N ARG A 72 -3.24 -14.50 -0.15
CA ARG A 72 -3.23 -13.37 0.79
C ARG A 72 -2.04 -12.45 0.56
N THR A 73 -0.85 -13.02 0.36
CA THR A 73 0.38 -12.23 0.10
C THR A 73 0.31 -11.48 -1.22
N VAL A 74 -0.17 -12.13 -2.29
CA VAL A 74 -0.33 -11.52 -3.63
C VAL A 74 -1.36 -10.38 -3.57
N MET A 75 -2.52 -10.63 -2.97
CA MET A 75 -3.55 -9.61 -2.80
C MET A 75 -3.00 -8.40 -2.03
N ARG A 76 -2.30 -8.64 -0.92
CA ARG A 76 -1.69 -7.57 -0.10
C ARG A 76 -0.69 -6.74 -0.92
N ARG A 77 0.14 -7.38 -1.74
CA ARG A 77 1.11 -6.71 -2.61
C ARG A 77 0.44 -5.88 -3.71
N ILE A 78 -0.61 -6.39 -4.33
CA ILE A 78 -1.39 -5.65 -5.33
C ILE A 78 -2.02 -4.41 -4.71
N ARG A 79 -2.70 -4.55 -3.57
CA ARG A 79 -3.30 -3.42 -2.85
C ARG A 79 -2.26 -2.38 -2.44
N TYR A 80 -1.11 -2.80 -1.95
CA TYR A 80 -0.02 -1.89 -1.60
C TYR A 80 0.40 -1.04 -2.80
N ARG A 81 0.61 -1.66 -3.99
CA ARG A 81 0.99 -0.92 -5.21
C ARG A 81 -0.03 0.17 -5.59
N ALA A 82 -1.32 -0.06 -5.36
CA ALA A 82 -2.36 0.92 -5.66
C ALA A 82 -2.45 2.06 -4.62
N LEU A 83 -2.32 1.72 -3.33
CA LEU A 83 -2.57 2.66 -2.22
C LEU A 83 -1.34 3.42 -1.75
N ALA A 84 -0.15 2.84 -1.91
CA ALA A 84 1.12 3.46 -1.48
C ALA A 84 1.36 4.84 -2.11
N PRO A 85 1.12 5.07 -3.42
CA PRO A 85 1.34 6.38 -4.03
C PRO A 85 0.56 7.52 -3.35
N LEU A 86 -0.70 7.27 -2.96
CA LEU A 86 -1.50 8.26 -2.24
C LEU A 86 -0.91 8.56 -0.85
N THR A 87 -0.50 7.51 -0.13
CA THR A 87 0.11 7.68 1.20
C THR A 87 1.41 8.47 1.10
N HIS A 88 2.31 8.08 0.19
CA HIS A 88 3.62 8.72 0.02
C HIS A 88 3.48 10.18 -0.39
N SER A 89 2.60 10.51 -1.33
CA SER A 89 2.33 11.90 -1.73
C SER A 89 1.85 12.76 -0.55
N ARG A 90 1.04 12.20 0.34
CA ARG A 90 0.52 12.92 1.51
C ARG A 90 1.57 13.14 2.59
N LEU A 91 2.44 12.16 2.82
CA LEU A 91 3.57 12.30 3.74
C LEU A 91 4.59 13.31 3.21
N GLU A 92 4.89 13.29 1.91
CA GLU A 92 5.79 14.27 1.27
C GLU A 92 5.23 15.69 1.37
N ALA A 93 3.95 15.89 1.06
CA ALA A 93 3.29 17.18 1.21
C ALA A 93 3.32 17.70 2.65
N ALA A 94 3.14 16.82 3.65
CA ALA A 94 3.21 17.18 5.06
C ALA A 94 4.64 17.53 5.51
N ALA A 95 5.65 16.82 5.01
CA ALA A 95 7.07 17.11 5.29
C ALA A 95 7.45 18.51 4.78
N LEU A 96 7.09 18.84 3.54
CA LEU A 96 7.34 20.16 2.94
C LEU A 96 6.67 21.30 3.72
N GLN A 97 5.45 21.08 4.21
CA GLN A 97 4.74 22.06 5.04
C GLN A 97 5.42 22.27 6.40
N SER A 98 5.93 21.20 7.01
CA SER A 98 6.66 21.27 8.27
C SER A 98 7.98 22.03 8.13
N GLU A 99 8.70 21.86 7.02
CA GLU A 99 9.94 22.58 6.72
C GLU A 99 9.70 24.07 6.52
N ALA A 100 8.67 24.43 5.75
CA ALA A 100 8.27 25.82 5.54
C ALA A 100 7.89 26.53 6.86
N ALA A 101 7.13 25.86 7.73
CA ALA A 101 6.74 26.40 9.04
C ALA A 101 7.91 26.51 10.04
N GLY A 102 8.97 25.70 9.86
CA GLY A 102 10.20 25.78 10.65
C GLY A 102 11.07 26.98 10.28
N MET A 103 10.99 27.46 9.03
CA MET A 103 11.74 28.64 8.57
C MET A 103 11.12 29.98 8.99
N GLU A 104 9.80 30.03 9.27
CA GLU A 104 9.12 31.25 9.75
C GLU A 104 9.40 31.58 11.24
N ASN A 105 9.96 30.66 12.02
CA ASN A 105 10.22 30.84 13.46
C ASN A 105 11.68 31.16 13.82
N VAL A 106 12.46 31.72 12.88
CA VAL A 106 13.80 32.26 13.21
C VAL A 106 13.65 33.74 13.60
N PRO A 107 13.65 34.10 14.90
CA PRO A 107 13.77 35.50 15.29
C PRO A 107 15.16 35.98 14.88
N VAL A 108 15.20 37.04 14.07
CA VAL A 108 16.41 37.83 13.77
C VAL A 108 16.78 38.66 14.99
#